data_AF-A3WUB2-F1
#
_entry.id   AF-A3WUB2-F1
#
_cell.length_a   1.000
_cell.length_b   1.000
_cell.length_c   1.000
_cell.angle_alpha   90.00
_cell.angle_beta   90.00
_cell.angle_gamma   90.00
#
_symmetry.space_group_name_H-M   'P 1'
#
loop_
_entity.id
_entity.type
_entity.pdbx_description
1 polymer ?
#
loop_
_entity_poly.entity_id
_entity_poly.type
_entity_poly.pdbx_seq_one_letter_code
_entity_poly.pdbx_strand_id
1 'polypeptide(L)'
;MGSGLSLTAAAGAMGVSRATINRWMDEHEEFKDAVARGEAARALALESRMLASDNTAVIKACHFALMNAAPEEWREKPVVETAVDPLRVLAEQISGSAIRPRMPEPKIVEHRPAASREVRQQCVTTDEADDDEPRIHTVSPEIAAGK
;
A
#
# COMPACT_ATOMS: atom_id res chain seq x y z
N MET A 1 8.87 29.32 3.66
CA MET A 1 9.75 28.54 2.75
C MET A 1 10.19 29.33 1.50
N GLY A 2 9.63 30.52 1.22
CA GLY A 2 10.01 31.34 0.06
C GLY A 2 11.45 31.83 -0.04
N SER A 3 12.33 31.51 0.92
CA SER A 3 13.79 31.71 0.83
C SER A 3 14.54 30.50 0.25
N GLY A 4 13.82 29.43 -0.13
CA GLY A 4 14.37 28.17 -0.62
C GLY A 4 14.49 27.06 0.44
N LEU A 5 14.09 27.33 1.70
CA LEU A 5 14.13 26.36 2.78
C LEU A 5 13.16 25.19 2.55
N SER A 6 13.59 23.98 2.86
CA SER A 6 12.72 22.80 2.91
C SER A 6 11.71 22.88 4.07
N LEU A 7 10.66 22.06 4.02
CA LEU A 7 9.68 21.98 5.10
C LEU A 7 10.31 21.63 6.45
N THR A 8 11.33 20.77 6.44
CA THR A 8 12.06 20.39 7.66
C THR A 8 12.89 21.55 8.22
N ALA A 9 13.54 22.33 7.36
CA ALA A 9 14.29 23.50 7.80
C ALA A 9 13.35 24.60 8.31
N ALA A 10 12.19 24.78 7.68
CA ALA A 10 11.16 25.68 8.19
C ALA A 10 10.61 25.23 9.55
N ALA A 11 10.39 23.92 9.74
CA ALA A 11 9.99 23.36 11.04
C ALA A 11 11.03 23.66 12.12
N GLY A 12 12.31 23.42 11.83
CA GLY A 12 13.41 23.73 12.73
C GLY A 12 13.47 25.22 13.09
N ALA A 13 13.27 26.11 12.11
CA ALA A 13 13.22 27.56 12.35
C ALA A 13 12.04 27.98 13.23
N MET A 14 10.92 27.26 13.19
CA MET A 14 9.75 27.47 14.05
C MET A 14 9.88 26.78 15.42
N GLY A 15 10.95 26.00 15.65
CA GLY A 15 11.12 25.24 16.89
C GLY A 15 10.20 24.04 17.03
N VAL A 16 9.66 23.52 15.92
CA VAL A 16 8.75 22.36 15.91
C VAL A 16 9.32 21.20 15.10
N SER A 17 8.86 19.99 15.41
CA SER A 17 9.23 18.81 14.62
C SER A 17 8.50 18.81 13.28
N ARG A 18 9.07 18.13 12.26
CA ARG A 18 8.36 17.89 10.99
C ARG A 18 7.05 17.12 11.20
N ALA A 19 7.02 16.18 12.14
CA ALA A 19 5.81 15.41 12.46
C ALA A 19 4.68 16.31 12.98
N THR A 20 5.01 17.34 13.76
CA THR A 20 4.05 18.33 14.24
C THR A 20 3.40 19.08 13.07
N ILE A 21 4.20 19.49 12.08
CA ILE A 21 3.68 20.15 10.87
C ILE A 21 2.76 19.21 10.09
N ASN A 22 3.16 17.95 9.90
CA ASN A 22 2.32 16.97 9.20
C ASN A 22 0.96 16.81 9.88
N ARG A 23 0.94 16.65 11.20
CA ARG A 23 -0.31 16.58 11.97
C ARG A 23 -1.18 17.82 11.76
N TRP A 24 -0.58 19.02 11.79
CA TRP A 24 -1.34 20.25 11.54
C TRP A 24 -1.90 20.33 10.12
N MET A 25 -1.20 19.81 9.10
CA MET A 25 -1.72 19.75 7.74
C MET A 25 -2.90 18.78 7.60
N ASP A 26 -2.91 17.70 8.39
CA ASP A 26 -4.00 16.73 8.40
C ASP A 26 -5.23 17.27 9.15
N GLU A 27 -5.01 18.00 10.25
CA GLU A 27 -6.06 18.54 11.11
C GLU A 27 -6.65 19.88 10.60
N HIS A 28 -5.90 20.64 9.80
CA HIS A 28 -6.27 21.99 9.37
C HIS A 28 -6.01 22.20 7.87
N GLU A 29 -7.08 22.18 7.07
CA GLU A 29 -7.02 22.35 5.60
C GLU A 29 -6.44 23.72 5.19
N GLU A 30 -6.80 24.79 5.89
CA GLU A 30 -6.23 26.14 5.67
C GLU A 30 -4.71 26.19 5.86
N PHE A 31 -4.19 25.39 6.79
CA PHE A 31 -2.76 25.29 7.06
C PHE A 31 -2.07 24.48 5.97
N LYS A 32 -2.70 23.40 5.51
CA LYS A 32 -2.24 22.61 4.35
C LYS A 32 -2.09 23.50 3.11
N ASP A 33 -3.09 24.33 2.82
CA ASP A 33 -3.03 25.31 1.72
C ASP A 33 -1.91 26.35 1.90
N ALA A 34 -1.67 26.80 3.13
CA ALA A 34 -0.55 27.68 3.43
C ALA A 34 0.80 27.00 3.20
N VAL A 35 0.95 25.72 3.57
CA VAL A 35 2.15 24.93 3.30
C VAL A 35 2.34 24.75 1.80
N ALA A 36 1.30 24.39 1.05
CA ALA A 36 1.35 24.24 -0.41
C ALA A 36 1.80 25.54 -1.11
N ARG A 37 1.25 26.70 -0.70
CA ARG A 37 1.73 28.01 -1.17
C ARG A 37 3.20 28.25 -0.82
N GLY A 38 3.62 27.82 0.36
CA GLY A 38 5.01 27.87 0.79
C GLY A 38 5.94 27.01 -0.07
N GLU A 39 5.48 25.83 -0.51
CA GLU A 39 6.24 24.90 -1.36
C GLU A 39 6.39 25.47 -2.77
N ALA A 40 5.32 26.03 -3.33
CA ALA A 40 5.38 26.76 -4.60
C ALA A 40 6.37 27.95 -4.53
N ALA A 41 6.31 28.74 -3.45
CA ALA A 41 7.25 29.85 -3.25
C ALA A 41 8.71 29.36 -3.10
N ARG A 42 8.92 28.17 -2.53
CA ARG A 42 10.25 27.56 -2.42
C ARG A 42 10.80 27.20 -3.81
N ALA A 43 9.99 26.60 -4.68
CA ALA A 43 10.38 26.27 -6.05
C ALA A 43 10.80 27.53 -6.81
N LEU A 44 9.96 28.57 -6.80
CA LEU A 44 10.27 29.87 -7.43
C LEU A 44 11.60 30.47 -6.93
N ALA A 45 11.86 30.41 -5.62
CA ALA A 45 13.08 30.95 -5.04
C ALA A 45 14.34 30.16 -5.48
N LEU A 46 14.22 28.83 -5.61
CA LEU A 46 15.31 27.98 -6.07
C LEU A 46 15.59 28.19 -7.57
N GLU A 47 14.55 28.31 -8.39
CA GLU A 47 14.66 28.61 -9.82
C GLU A 47 15.27 29.99 -10.05
N SER A 48 14.75 31.01 -9.36
CA SER A 48 15.28 32.38 -9.44
C SER A 48 16.75 32.42 -9.05
N ARG A 49 17.14 31.70 -8.00
CA ARG A 49 18.55 31.60 -7.57
C ARG A 49 19.41 30.87 -8.60
N MET A 50 18.87 29.83 -9.24
CA MET A 50 19.57 29.10 -10.29
C MET A 50 19.82 29.99 -11.51
N LEU A 51 18.79 30.70 -11.99
CA LEU A 51 18.86 31.57 -13.16
C LEU A 51 19.73 32.81 -12.94
N ALA A 52 19.81 33.31 -11.71
CA ALA A 52 20.62 34.48 -11.36
C ALA A 52 22.09 34.15 -11.06
N SER A 53 22.49 32.88 -11.07
CA SER A 53 23.84 32.47 -10.69
C SER A 53 24.65 32.02 -11.90
N ASP A 54 25.86 32.56 -12.03
CA ASP A 54 26.87 32.05 -12.99
C ASP A 54 27.70 30.90 -12.40
N ASN A 55 27.53 30.59 -11.12
CA ASN A 55 28.29 29.55 -10.45
C ASN A 55 27.66 28.18 -10.68
N THR A 56 28.37 27.33 -11.44
CA THR A 56 27.92 25.98 -11.77
C THR A 56 27.59 25.11 -10.55
N ALA A 57 28.28 25.29 -9.42
CA ALA A 57 27.99 24.54 -8.19
C ALA A 57 26.64 24.95 -7.58
N VAL A 58 26.31 26.24 -7.60
CA VAL A 58 25.01 26.76 -7.15
C VAL A 58 23.90 26.29 -8.07
N ILE A 59 24.12 26.37 -9.40
CA ILE A 59 23.16 25.89 -10.39
C ILE A 59 22.83 24.42 -10.16
N LYS A 60 23.85 23.56 -10.04
CA LYS A 60 23.66 22.12 -9.79
C LYS A 60 22.95 21.87 -8.46
N ALA A 61 23.33 22.57 -7.39
CA ALA A 61 22.68 22.42 -6.09
C ALA A 61 21.19 22.81 -6.14
N CYS A 62 20.85 23.91 -6.82
CA CYS A 62 19.46 24.30 -7.05
C CYS A 62 18.70 23.27 -7.90
N HIS A 63 19.31 22.75 -8.96
CA HIS A 63 18.72 21.71 -9.80
C HIS A 63 18.36 20.45 -8.99
N PHE A 64 19.29 19.95 -8.17
CA PHE A 64 19.02 18.81 -7.28
C PHE A 64 17.96 19.14 -6.21
N ALA A 65 17.92 20.37 -5.71
CA ALA A 65 16.90 20.80 -4.77
C ALA A 65 15.51 20.85 -5.43
N LEU A 66 15.42 21.28 -6.69
CA LEU A 66 14.18 21.38 -7.47
C LEU A 66 13.61 20.00 -7.82
N MET A 67 14.43 19.04 -8.22
CA MET A 67 13.97 17.65 -8.44
C MET A 67 13.31 17.01 -7.21
N ASN A 68 13.65 17.48 -6.01
CA ASN A 68 13.04 17.04 -4.76
C ASN A 68 11.88 17.92 -4.30
N ALA A 69 11.83 19.18 -4.74
CA ALA A 69 10.80 20.14 -4.36
C ALA A 69 9.56 20.06 -5.26
N ALA A 70 9.78 19.89 -6.57
CA ALA A 70 8.75 19.83 -7.61
C ALA A 70 9.10 18.70 -8.60
N PRO A 71 9.02 17.41 -8.17
CA PRO A 71 9.41 16.28 -9.00
C PRO A 71 8.58 16.15 -10.28
N GLU A 72 7.32 16.57 -10.29
CA GLU A 72 6.43 16.55 -11.46
C GLU A 72 6.93 17.41 -12.62
N GLU A 73 7.61 18.51 -12.34
CA GLU A 73 8.14 19.45 -13.33
C GLU A 73 9.61 19.18 -13.64
N TRP A 74 10.40 18.84 -12.63
CA TRP A 74 11.87 18.80 -12.72
C TRP A 74 12.46 17.40 -12.81
N ARG A 75 11.71 16.33 -12.47
CA ARG A 75 12.26 14.97 -12.57
C ARG A 75 12.31 14.55 -14.03
N GLU A 76 13.49 14.11 -14.46
CA GLU A 76 13.68 13.53 -15.78
C GLU A 76 12.77 12.31 -15.94
N LYS A 77 11.96 12.30 -17.00
CA LYS A 77 11.19 11.11 -17.38
C LYS A 77 12.16 10.12 -18.01
N PRO A 78 12.32 8.90 -17.46
CA PRO A 78 13.17 7.92 -18.10
C PRO A 78 12.57 7.56 -19.46
N VAL A 79 13.31 7.84 -20.53
CA VAL A 79 13.00 7.32 -21.86
C VAL A 79 13.41 5.85 -21.84
N VAL A 80 12.44 4.97 -21.60
CA VAL A 80 12.67 3.53 -21.66
C VAL A 80 12.60 3.12 -23.13
N GLU A 81 13.76 3.02 -23.78
CA GLU A 81 13.87 2.33 -25.07
C GLU A 81 13.79 0.81 -24.82
N THR A 82 12.58 0.26 -24.75
CA THR A 82 12.39 -1.18 -24.73
C THR A 82 12.62 -1.73 -26.14
N ALA A 83 13.81 -2.27 -26.41
CA ALA A 83 14.08 -3.04 -27.64
C ALA A 83 13.29 -4.37 -27.68
N VAL A 84 12.82 -4.85 -26.53
CA VAL A 84 12.00 -6.06 -26.39
C VAL A 84 10.80 -5.74 -25.52
N ASP A 85 9.61 -6.04 -26.01
CA ASP A 85 8.36 -5.87 -25.27
C ASP A 85 8.39 -6.78 -24.02
N PRO A 86 8.41 -6.21 -22.80
CA PRO A 86 8.48 -7.01 -21.57
C PRO A 86 7.28 -7.94 -21.40
N LEU A 87 6.13 -7.61 -21.99
CA LEU A 87 4.96 -8.49 -22.00
C LEU A 87 5.21 -9.74 -22.85
N ARG A 88 5.97 -9.62 -23.93
CA ARG A 88 6.34 -10.75 -24.79
C ARG A 88 7.33 -11.69 -24.10
N VAL A 89 8.33 -11.15 -23.39
CA VAL A 89 9.28 -11.95 -22.60
C VAL A 89 8.55 -12.72 -21.49
N LEU A 90 7.60 -12.06 -20.82
CA LEU A 90 6.78 -12.71 -19.80
C LEU A 90 5.87 -13.80 -20.38
N ALA A 91 5.25 -13.54 -21.54
CA ALA A 91 4.42 -14.52 -22.23
C ALA A 91 5.21 -15.78 -22.62
N GLU A 92 6.45 -15.62 -23.10
CA GLU A 92 7.34 -16.73 -23.43
C GLU A 92 7.73 -17.55 -22.18
N GLN A 93 7.98 -16.90 -21.03
CA GLN A 93 8.29 -17.58 -19.77
C GLN A 93 7.10 -18.37 -19.20
N ILE A 94 5.89 -17.83 -19.26
CA ILE A 94 4.67 -18.50 -18.76
C ILE A 94 4.31 -19.69 -19.66
N SER A 95 4.49 -19.54 -20.97
CA SER A 95 4.18 -20.60 -21.94
C SER A 95 5.16 -21.78 -21.87
N GLY A 96 6.26 -21.65 -21.13
CA GLY A 96 7.40 -22.58 -21.18
C GLY A 96 7.45 -23.72 -20.15
N SER A 97 6.98 -23.59 -18.88
CA SER A 97 7.24 -24.68 -17.90
C SER A 97 6.51 -24.78 -16.55
N ALA A 98 5.65 -23.85 -16.11
CA ALA A 98 5.42 -23.76 -14.64
C ALA A 98 4.09 -24.28 -14.04
N ILE A 99 3.04 -24.64 -14.80
CA ILE A 99 1.75 -25.02 -14.18
C ILE A 99 1.08 -26.24 -14.83
N ARG A 100 1.76 -27.38 -14.82
CA ARG A 100 1.06 -28.66 -14.77
C ARG A 100 1.64 -29.47 -13.61
N PRO A 101 0.93 -29.59 -12.48
CA PRO A 101 1.25 -30.64 -11.53
C PRO A 101 1.30 -31.96 -12.30
N ARG A 102 2.39 -32.72 -12.20
CA ARG A 102 2.44 -34.09 -12.75
C ARG A 102 1.38 -34.89 -12.01
N MET A 103 0.22 -35.05 -12.63
CA MET A 103 -0.84 -35.90 -12.13
C MET A 103 -0.32 -37.35 -12.22
N PRO A 104 -0.31 -38.13 -11.12
CA PRO A 104 0.10 -39.52 -11.19
C PRO A 104 -0.86 -40.28 -12.12
N GLU A 105 -0.31 -41.22 -12.90
CA GLU A 105 -1.07 -41.99 -13.87
C GLU A 105 -2.28 -42.68 -13.21
N PRO A 106 -3.46 -42.65 -13.84
CA PRO A 106 -4.66 -43.22 -13.26
C PRO A 106 -4.52 -44.73 -13.09
N LYS A 107 -4.52 -45.20 -11.83
CA LYS A 107 -4.62 -46.64 -11.52
C LYS A 107 -6.04 -47.11 -11.78
N ILE A 108 -6.21 -48.00 -12.76
CA ILE A 108 -7.45 -48.71 -13.01
C ILE A 108 -7.62 -49.74 -11.88
N VAL A 109 -8.64 -49.58 -11.04
CA VAL A 109 -9.01 -50.57 -10.02
C VAL A 109 -10.01 -51.54 -10.65
N GLU A 110 -9.57 -52.76 -10.94
CA GLU A 110 -10.46 -53.83 -11.39
C GLU A 110 -11.34 -54.31 -10.23
N HIS A 111 -12.64 -53.99 -10.29
CA HIS A 111 -13.63 -54.53 -9.36
C HIS A 111 -13.97 -55.97 -9.73
N ARG A 112 -13.46 -56.93 -8.96
CA ARG A 112 -13.88 -58.34 -9.00
C ARG A 112 -15.28 -58.46 -8.37
N PRO A 113 -16.31 -58.95 -9.09
CA PRO A 113 -17.64 -59.09 -8.49
C PRO A 113 -17.64 -60.24 -7.48
N ALA A 114 -17.83 -59.91 -6.20
CA ALA A 114 -18.09 -60.89 -5.14
C ALA A 114 -19.60 -61.10 -5.00
N ALA A 115 -19.98 -62.37 -4.91
CA ALA A 115 -21.34 -62.88 -5.00
C ALA A 115 -22.35 -62.26 -4.01
N SER A 116 -23.59 -62.18 -4.47
CA SER A 116 -24.79 -61.75 -3.76
C SER A 116 -24.90 -62.35 -2.35
N ARG A 117 -25.08 -61.49 -1.35
CA ARG A 117 -25.62 -61.87 -0.04
C ARG A 117 -26.72 -60.92 0.39
N GLU A 118 -27.74 -61.52 0.96
CA GLU A 118 -29.11 -61.05 1.07
C GLU A 118 -29.31 -59.84 2.00
N VAL A 119 -30.35 -59.09 1.64
CA VAL A 119 -30.93 -57.95 2.34
C VAL A 119 -31.40 -58.36 3.74
N ARG A 120 -30.96 -57.64 4.78
CA ARG A 120 -31.63 -57.66 6.09
C ARG A 120 -32.01 -56.23 6.47
N GLN A 121 -33.30 -55.94 6.36
CA GLN A 121 -33.92 -54.70 6.85
C GLN A 121 -33.89 -54.67 8.38
N GLN A 122 -33.55 -53.53 8.96
CA GLN A 122 -34.03 -53.12 10.30
C GLN A 122 -34.34 -51.61 10.29
N CYS A 123 -35.63 -51.30 10.44
CA CYS A 123 -36.17 -50.01 10.87
C CYS A 123 -36.00 -49.83 12.39
N VAL A 124 -36.18 -48.59 12.88
CA VAL A 124 -36.86 -48.14 14.14
C VAL A 124 -36.17 -46.85 14.63
N THR A 125 -36.73 -45.66 14.36
CA THR A 125 -37.71 -44.78 15.07
C THR A 125 -37.04 -43.57 15.72
N THR A 126 -37.69 -42.43 15.55
CA THR A 126 -37.47 -41.09 16.13
C THR A 126 -37.82 -41.01 17.61
N ASP A 127 -37.23 -40.03 18.32
CA ASP A 127 -37.82 -39.13 19.34
C ASP A 127 -36.67 -38.17 19.78
N GLU A 128 -36.73 -36.85 19.50
CA GLU A 128 -37.31 -35.73 20.28
C GLU A 128 -36.45 -35.22 21.47
N ALA A 129 -36.56 -33.90 21.72
CA ALA A 129 -35.97 -33.04 22.78
C ALA A 129 -34.52 -32.52 22.57
N ASP A 130 -34.13 -31.27 22.85
CA ASP A 130 -34.82 -30.04 23.28
C ASP A 130 -33.82 -28.85 23.15
N ASP A 131 -34.40 -27.64 22.99
CA ASP A 131 -34.01 -26.29 23.46
C ASP A 131 -32.67 -25.58 23.12
N ASP A 132 -32.81 -24.53 22.29
CA ASP A 132 -32.49 -23.10 22.50
C ASP A 132 -31.46 -22.62 23.55
N GLU A 133 -30.38 -21.95 23.09
CA GLU A 133 -30.14 -20.49 23.25
C GLU A 133 -28.72 -20.06 22.78
N PRO A 134 -28.57 -18.90 22.10
CA PRO A 134 -27.26 -18.33 21.75
C PRO A 134 -26.61 -17.52 22.89
N ARG A 135 -25.34 -17.83 23.21
CA ARG A 135 -24.51 -17.12 24.19
C ARG A 135 -24.29 -15.65 23.80
N ILE A 136 -24.88 -14.73 24.56
CA ILE A 136 -24.53 -13.30 24.58
C ILE A 136 -23.56 -13.07 25.75
N HIS A 137 -22.32 -12.67 25.48
CA HIS A 137 -21.42 -12.16 26.51
C HIS A 137 -21.71 -10.68 26.76
N THR A 138 -22.45 -10.37 27.82
CA THR A 138 -22.62 -9.01 28.33
C THR A 138 -21.40 -8.60 29.15
N VAL A 139 -20.67 -7.59 28.68
CA VAL A 139 -19.64 -6.88 29.45
C VAL A 139 -20.38 -5.90 30.35
N SER A 140 -20.32 -6.10 31.67
CA SER A 140 -20.85 -5.16 32.64
C SER A 140 -19.92 -3.95 32.80
N PRO A 141 -20.44 -2.71 32.86
CA PRO A 141 -19.66 -1.52 33.20
C PRO A 141 -19.65 -1.34 34.73
N GLU A 142 -18.48 -1.50 35.37
CA GLU A 142 -18.31 -1.03 36.74
C GLU A 142 -18.12 0.49 36.75
N ILE A 143 -19.13 1.19 37.26
CA ILE A 143 -19.04 2.55 37.78
C ILE A 143 -18.61 2.44 39.24
N ALA A 144 -17.50 3.09 39.60
CA ALA A 144 -17.23 3.46 40.98
C ALA A 144 -16.58 4.85 41.02
N ALA A 145 -17.39 5.81 41.49
CA ALA A 145 -16.98 7.13 41.92
C ALA A 145 -16.57 7.11 43.41
N GLY A 146 -15.71 8.05 43.80
CA GLY A 146 -15.33 8.36 45.19
C GLY A 146 -13.83 8.16 45.42
N LYS A 147 -13.05 9.13 45.87
CA LYS A 147 -13.34 10.37 46.59
C LYS A 147 -12.13 11.30 46.44
#